data_AF-A0A844HML4-F1
#
_entry.id   AF-A0A844HML4-F1
#
_cell.length_a   1.000
_cell.length_b   1.000
_cell.length_c   1.000
_cell.angle_alpha   90.00
_cell.angle_beta   90.00
_cell.angle_gamma   90.00
#
_symmetry.space_group_name_H-M   'P 1'
#
loop_
_entity.id
_entity.type
_entity.pdbx_description
1 polymer ?
#
loop_
_entity_poly.entity_id
_entity_poly.type
_entity_poly.pdbx_seq_one_letter_code
_entity_poly.pdbx_strand_id
1 'polypeptide(L)' 'MITPNDLESVSCQLSKLSNLYAALALAVESIDDSDNRQARDAVIGLTEVIGTQIERSRGALAALFPIARDAAKQAEAA' A
#
# COMPACT_ATOMS: atom_id res chain seq x y z
N MET A 1 15.30 -17.40 2.29
CA MET A 1 14.59 -17.04 3.54
C MET A 1 14.21 -15.57 3.41
N ILE A 2 12.95 -15.20 3.61
CA ILE A 2 12.56 -13.78 3.65
C ILE A 2 13.04 -13.24 4.99
N THR A 3 13.87 -12.20 4.97
CA THR A 3 14.43 -11.58 6.16
C THR A 3 13.60 -10.36 6.58
N PRO A 4 13.71 -9.90 7.85
CA PRO A 4 13.14 -8.63 8.26
C PRO A 4 13.56 -7.44 7.38
N ASN A 5 14.81 -7.40 6.90
CA ASN A 5 15.31 -6.34 6.01
C ASN A 5 14.61 -6.33 4.63
N ASP A 6 14.25 -7.50 4.11
CA ASP A 6 13.46 -7.60 2.87
C ASP A 6 12.07 -7.00 3.09
N LEU A 7 11.44 -7.27 4.24
CA LEU A 7 10.13 -6.72 4.60
C LEU A 7 10.19 -5.21 4.87
N GLU A 8 11.26 -4.69 5.45
CA GLU A 8 11.48 -3.23 5.60
C GLU A 8 11.58 -2.53 4.25
N SER A 9 12.26 -3.15 3.29
CA SER A 9 12.34 -2.63 1.92
C SER A 9 10.96 -2.55 1.27
N VAL A 10 10.13 -3.58 1.43
CA VAL A 10 8.74 -3.58 0.94
C VAL A 10 7.89 -2.53 1.68
N SER A 11 8.07 -2.39 2.99
CA SER A 11 7.38 -1.37 3.81
C SER A 11 7.71 0.06 3.32
N CYS A 12 8.97 0.31 2.99
CA CYS A 12 9.42 1.58 2.41
C CYS A 12 8.72 1.85 1.07
N GLN A 13 8.63 0.86 0.18
CA GLN A 13 7.96 1.03 -1.11
C GLN A 13 6.45 1.25 -0.94
N LEU A 14 5.79 0.54 -0.03
CA LEU A 14 4.38 0.78 0.30
C LEU A 14 4.15 2.19 0.86
N SER A 15 5.09 2.72 1.64
CA SER A 15 5.02 4.10 2.14
C SER A 15 5.07 5.13 1.00
N LYS A 16 5.94 4.91 0.00
CA LYS A 16 5.99 5.75 -1.21
C LYS A 16 4.68 5.67 -2.00
N LEU A 17 4.12 4.47 -2.14
CA LEU A 17 2.81 4.27 -2.78
C LEU A 17 1.69 4.99 -2.02
N SER A 18 1.71 5.01 -0.69
CA SER A 18 0.74 5.77 0.10
C SER A 18 0.82 7.27 -0.18
N ASN A 19 2.02 7.82 -0.36
CA ASN A 19 2.19 9.24 -0.70
C ASN A 19 1.65 9.54 -2.12
N LEU A 20 1.91 8.65 -3.08
CA LEU A 20 1.38 8.78 -4.44
C LEU A 20 -0.15 8.68 -4.46
N TYR A 21 -0.72 7.77 -3.65
CA TYR A 21 -2.15 7.66 -3.46
C TYR A 21 -2.76 8.93 -2.86
N ALA A 22 -2.12 9.54 -1.85
CA ALA A 22 -2.59 10.80 -1.29
C ALA A 22 -2.60 11.93 -2.34
N ALA A 23 -1.56 12.02 -3.17
CA ALA A 23 -1.52 12.98 -4.28
C ALA A 23 -2.62 12.70 -5.33
N LEU A 24 -2.86 11.42 -5.65
CA LEU A 24 -3.94 11.02 -6.56
C LEU A 24 -5.31 11.41 -5.98
N ALA A 25 -5.57 11.15 -4.71
CA ALA A 25 -6.84 11.51 -4.06
C ALA A 25 -7.12 13.02 -4.16
N LEU A 26 -6.12 13.86 -3.88
CA LEU A 26 -6.23 15.32 -4.05
C LEU A 26 -6.49 15.73 -5.51
N ALA A 27 -5.84 15.07 -6.46
CA ALA A 27 -6.07 15.33 -7.88
C ALA A 27 -7.50 14.95 -8.30
N VAL A 28 -8.02 13.84 -7.78
CA VAL A 28 -9.39 13.37 -8.06
C VAL A 28 -10.44 14.30 -7.46
N GLU A 29 -10.21 14.83 -6.26
CA GLU A 29 -11.07 15.86 -5.64
C GLU A 29 -11.15 17.14 -6.48
N SER A 30 -10.14 17.42 -7.31
CA SER A 30 -10.10 18.61 -8.18
C SER A 30 -10.79 18.44 -9.53
N ILE A 31 -11.31 17.26 -9.86
CA ILE A 31 -11.98 16.99 -11.14
C ILE A 31 -13.33 17.70 -11.18
N ASP A 32 -13.48 18.66 -12.10
CA ASP A 32 -14.72 19.38 -12.34
C ASP A 32 -15.79 18.51 -13.04
N ASP A 33 -17.06 18.83 -12.79
CA ASP A 33 -18.21 17.99 -13.11
C ASP A 33 -18.86 18.30 -14.47
N SER A 34 -18.22 19.16 -15.27
CA SER A 34 -18.88 19.88 -16.37
C SER A 34 -19.16 19.06 -17.63
N ASP A 35 -18.35 18.04 -17.96
CA ASP A 35 -18.48 17.35 -19.27
C ASP A 35 -18.39 15.81 -19.27
N ASN A 36 -17.84 15.15 -18.24
CA ASN A 36 -17.62 13.70 -18.29
C ASN A 36 -17.76 12.97 -16.94
N ARG A 37 -18.98 12.96 -16.41
CA ARG A 37 -19.32 12.34 -15.12
C ARG A 37 -18.94 10.86 -15.01
N GLN A 38 -19.13 10.09 -16.09
CA GLN A 38 -18.82 8.66 -16.08
C GLN A 38 -17.31 8.40 -15.92
N ALA A 39 -16.47 9.17 -16.61
CA ALA A 39 -15.02 9.06 -16.45
C ALA A 39 -14.58 9.48 -15.04
N ARG A 40 -15.17 10.54 -14.49
CA ARG A 40 -14.93 10.98 -13.10
C ARG A 40 -15.28 9.89 -12.10
N ASP A 41 -16.49 9.34 -12.15
CA ASP A 41 -16.94 8.30 -11.23
C ASP A 41 -16.04 7.04 -11.31
N ALA A 42 -15.60 6.68 -12.51
CA ALA A 42 -14.64 5.59 -12.70
C ALA A 42 -13.29 5.88 -12.04
N VAL A 43 -12.78 7.12 -12.14
CA VAL A 43 -11.51 7.53 -11.52
C VAL A 43 -11.64 7.60 -9.99
N ILE A 44 -12.77 8.06 -9.45
CA ILE A 44 -13.07 8.02 -8.01
C ILE A 44 -13.07 6.58 -7.52
N GLY A 45 -13.83 5.69 -8.17
CA GLY A 45 -13.89 4.28 -7.79
C GLY A 45 -12.53 3.58 -7.87
N LEU A 46 -11.74 3.86 -8.91
CA LEU A 46 -10.38 3.33 -9.02
C LEU A 46 -9.50 3.81 -7.85
N THR A 47 -9.61 5.07 -7.48
CA THR A 47 -8.85 5.65 -6.36
C THR A 47 -9.20 4.97 -5.05
N GLU A 48 -10.49 4.80 -4.74
CA GLU A 48 -10.95 4.09 -3.53
C GLU A 48 -10.44 2.64 -3.46
N VAL A 49 -10.46 1.93 -4.60
CA VAL A 49 -9.93 0.56 -4.69
C VAL A 49 -8.42 0.54 -4.44
N ILE A 50 -7.66 1.46 -5.04
CA ILE A 50 -6.21 1.56 -4.80
C ILE A 50 -5.93 1.81 -3.31
N GLY A 51 -6.65 2.74 -2.68
CA GLY A 51 -6.52 3.01 -1.24
C GLY A 51 -6.76 1.76 -0.40
N THR A 52 -7.83 1.01 -0.72
CA THR A 52 -8.15 -0.26 -0.05
C THR A 52 -7.03 -1.30 -0.22
N GLN A 53 -6.41 -1.41 -1.39
CA GLN A 53 -5.34 -2.38 -1.63
C GLN A 53 -4.03 -2.00 -0.93
N ILE A 54 -3.72 -0.71 -0.83
CA ILE A 54 -2.56 -0.22 -0.06
C ILE A 54 -2.73 -0.59 1.41
N GLU A 55 -3.92 -0.36 1.97
CA GLU A 55 -4.22 -0.68 3.37
C GLU A 55 -4.13 -2.18 3.66
N ARG A 56 -4.73 -3.01 2.79
CA ARG A 56 -4.61 -4.47 2.88
C ARG A 56 -3.17 -4.95 2.78
N SER A 57 -2.38 -4.34 1.89
CA SER A 57 -0.97 -4.68 1.72
C SER A 57 -0.14 -4.31 2.95
N ARG A 58 -0.43 -3.16 3.58
CA ARG A 58 0.18 -2.79 4.87
C ARG A 58 -0.17 -3.78 5.98
N GLY A 59 -1.45 -4.16 6.09
CA GLY A 59 -1.91 -5.14 7.08
C GLY A 59 -1.26 -6.51 6.89
N ALA A 60 -1.19 -7.00 5.66
CA ALA A 60 -0.51 -8.25 5.33
C ALA A 60 0.98 -8.20 5.68
N LEU A 61 1.66 -7.08 5.36
CA LEU A 61 3.07 -6.91 5.68
C LEU A 61 3.33 -6.88 7.19
N ALA A 62 2.48 -6.18 7.95
CA ALA A 62 2.57 -6.12 9.41
C ALA A 62 2.46 -7.51 10.06
N ALA A 63 1.63 -8.40 9.49
CA ALA A 63 1.51 -9.78 9.94
C ALA A 63 2.75 -10.65 9.63
N LEU A 64 3.51 -10.33 8.58
CA LEU A 64 4.71 -11.07 8.17
C LEU A 64 5.95 -10.73 9.00
N PHE A 65 6.08 -9.50 9.50
CA PHE A 65 7.21 -9.07 10.34
C PHE A 65 7.51 -9.98 11.54
N PRO A 66 6.55 -10.33 12.42
CA PRO A 66 6.82 -11.21 13.55
C PRO A 66 7.27 -12.60 13.09
N ILE A 67 6.67 -13.14 12.02
CA ILE A 67 7.02 -14.46 11.46
C ILE A 67 8.47 -14.46 10.96
N ALA A 68 8.87 -13.44 10.19
CA ALA A 68 10.24 -13.33 9.68
C ALA A 68 11.26 -13.14 10.81
N ARG A 69 10.91 -12.38 11.86
CA ARG A 69 11.78 -12.19 13.03
C ARG A 69 11.97 -13.48 13.81
N ASP A 70 10.90 -14.25 14.03
CA ASP A 70 10.98 -15.50 14.78
C ASP A 70 11.75 -16.57 14.00
N ALA A 71 11.58 -16.63 12.68
CA ALA A 71 12.38 -17.48 11.80
C ALA A 71 13.88 -17.10 11.82
N ALA A 72 14.22 -15.81 11.84
CA ALA A 72 15.60 -15.35 11.94
C ALA A 72 16.25 -15.78 13.27
N LYS A 73 15.54 -15.63 14.39
CA LYS A 73 16.02 -16.08 15.72
C LYS A 73 16.25 -17.60 15.77
N GLN A 74 15.38 -18.38 15.15
CA GLN A 74 15.55 -19.83 15.07
C GLN A 74 16.78 -20.22 14.24
N ALA A 75 17.07 -19.49 13.16
CA ALA A 75 18.25 -19.73 12.33
C ALA A 75 19.57 -19.36 13.04
N GLU A 76 19.57 -18.38 13.94
CA GLU A 76 20.75 -18.04 14.76
C GLU A 76 21.03 -19.04 15.89
N ALA A 77 20.01 -19.81 16.30
CA ALA A 77 20.12 -20.78 17.39
C ALA A 77 20.47 -22.21 16.93
N ALA A 78 20.59 -22.43 15.61
CA ALA A 78 20.86 -23.72 14.97
C ALA A 78 22.30 -23.78 14.42
#